data_AF-A0A401NU36-F1
#
_entry.id   AF-A0A401NU36-F1
#
_cell.length_a   1.000
_cell.length_b   1.000
_cell.length_c   1.000
_cell.angle_alpha   90.00
_cell.angle_beta   90.00
_cell.angle_gamma   90.00
#
_symmetry.space_group_name_H-M   'P 1'
#
loop_
_entity.id
_entity.type
_entity.pdbx_description
1 polymer ?
#
loop_
_entity_poly.entity_id
_entity_poly.type
_entity_poly.pdbx_seq_one_letter_code
_entity_poly.pdbx_strand_id
1 'polypeptide(L)'
;MDNNSYLWPSLQIIVTHLGKYDIDLYEVINPKKKIKKKKYVNSGTVTLLSFTVESEHTFLDYIKGGTQINFTVAIDFTASNGNPSQSTSLHYMNPYQMNAYAMALKAVGEIIQDYDSDKMFPALGFGAKLPPDGRVSHEFALNGNPDNPYCNGIEGILEAYHRSLKTVQLYGPTNFAPVINHVAR
;
A
#
# COMPACT_ATOMS: atom_id res chain seq x y z
N MET A 1 4.07 19.46 45.41
CA MET A 1 3.43 19.51 44.08
C MET A 1 2.67 18.21 43.95
N ASP A 2 1.42 18.19 44.39
CA ASP A 2 0.62 16.97 44.46
C ASP A 2 -0.07 16.76 43.11
N ASN A 3 0.44 15.79 42.36
CA ASN A 3 -0.18 15.24 41.16
C ASN A 3 -1.36 14.35 41.58
N ASN A 4 -2.50 14.96 41.88
CA ASN A 4 -3.76 14.23 42.06
C ASN A 4 -4.49 14.21 40.71
N SER A 5 -4.10 13.29 39.84
CA SER A 5 -4.89 12.93 38.66
C SER A 5 -6.19 12.28 39.15
N TYR A 6 -7.22 13.09 39.31
CA TYR A 6 -8.57 12.60 39.50
C TYR A 6 -8.98 11.83 38.24
N LEU A 7 -8.77 10.51 38.28
CA LEU A 7 -9.46 9.57 37.41
C LEU A 7 -10.95 9.72 37.73
N TRP A 8 -11.65 10.53 36.94
CA TRP A 8 -13.10 10.53 36.94
C TRP A 8 -13.55 9.10 36.60
N PRO A 9 -14.39 8.45 37.41
CA PRO A 9 -14.97 7.18 37.00
C PRO A 9 -15.67 7.40 35.66
N SER A 10 -15.31 6.60 34.66
CA SER A 10 -15.89 6.66 33.32
C SER A 10 -17.41 6.59 33.44
N LEU A 11 -18.08 7.65 32.98
CA LEU A 11 -19.54 7.65 32.86
C LEU A 11 -19.89 6.86 31.59
N GLN A 12 -20.29 5.60 31.73
CA GLN A 12 -20.83 4.84 30.61
C GLN A 12 -22.32 5.17 30.46
N ILE A 13 -22.66 5.89 29.39
CA ILE A 13 -24.06 6.10 28.98
C ILE A 13 -24.37 4.99 27.98
N ILE A 14 -25.24 4.05 28.35
CA ILE A 14 -25.71 2.99 27.46
C ILE A 14 -26.90 3.56 26.69
N VAL A 15 -26.70 3.87 25.41
CA VAL A 15 -27.78 4.29 24.51
C VAL A 15 -28.48 3.04 24.00
N THR A 16 -29.67 2.75 24.50
CA THR A 16 -30.41 1.52 24.18
C THR A 16 -31.32 1.67 22.95
N HIS A 17 -31.77 2.88 22.62
CA HIS A 17 -32.58 3.19 21.43
C HIS A 17 -32.25 4.58 20.90
N LEU A 18 -31.85 4.67 19.62
CA LEU A 18 -31.74 5.93 18.88
C LEU A 18 -33.09 6.20 18.20
N GLY A 19 -34.06 6.67 18.99
CA GLY A 19 -35.37 7.04 18.50
C GLY A 19 -35.29 8.33 17.69
N LYS A 20 -35.94 8.36 16.52
CA LYS A 20 -35.87 9.50 15.59
C LYS A 20 -36.46 10.82 16.15
N TYR A 21 -37.08 10.81 17.33
CA TYR A 21 -37.82 11.96 17.87
C TYR A 21 -37.95 12.08 19.40
N ASP A 22 -37.25 11.31 20.24
CA ASP A 22 -37.35 11.51 21.69
C ASP A 22 -36.06 12.06 22.28
N ILE A 23 -36.21 13.13 23.06
CA ILE A 23 -35.15 13.95 23.63
C ILE A 23 -34.16 13.04 24.38
N ASP A 24 -32.93 12.96 23.87
CA ASP A 24 -31.81 12.19 24.41
C ASP A 24 -31.23 12.84 25.69
N LEU A 25 -32.06 13.05 26.71
CA LEU A 25 -31.68 13.62 28.01
C LEU A 25 -31.35 12.51 29.01
N TYR A 26 -30.08 12.36 29.34
CA TYR A 26 -29.56 11.38 30.26
C TYR A 26 -29.28 12.01 31.63
N GLU A 27 -29.88 11.49 32.70
CA GLU A 27 -29.59 11.94 34.05
C GLU A 27 -28.21 11.48 34.53
N VAL A 28 -27.42 12.41 35.09
CA VAL A 28 -26.10 12.11 35.65
C VAL A 28 -26.26 11.72 37.12
N ILE A 29 -26.12 10.43 37.41
CA ILE A 29 -26.26 9.91 38.78
C ILE A 29 -24.89 9.76 39.44
N ASN A 30 -24.72 10.39 40.61
CA ASN A 30 -23.57 10.19 41.49
C ASN A 30 -23.93 9.12 42.55
N PRO A 31 -23.32 7.92 42.51
CA PRO A 31 -23.69 6.82 43.39
C PRO A 31 -23.54 7.14 44.88
N LYS A 32 -22.48 7.87 45.27
CA LYS A 32 -22.22 8.26 46.66
C LYS A 32 -23.27 9.24 47.18
N LYS A 33 -23.74 10.17 46.35
CA LYS A 33 -24.82 11.11 46.72
C LYS A 33 -26.17 10.42 46.79
N LYS A 34 -26.46 9.47 45.87
CA LYS A 34 -27.69 8.68 45.87
C LYS A 34 -27.87 7.87 47.15
N ILE A 35 -26.80 7.27 47.65
CA ILE A 35 -26.83 6.51 48.92
C ILE A 35 -26.96 7.44 50.14
N LYS A 36 -26.29 8.59 50.13
CA LYS A 36 -26.22 9.49 51.30
C LYS A 36 -27.41 10.44 51.46
N LYS A 37 -28.14 10.76 50.38
CA LYS A 37 -29.19 11.80 50.39
C LYS A 37 -30.55 11.21 50.01
N LYS A 38 -31.49 11.14 50.98
CA LYS A 38 -32.86 10.61 50.80
C LYS A 38 -33.68 11.30 49.70
N LYS A 39 -33.42 12.58 49.40
CA LYS A 39 -34.10 13.36 48.35
C LYS A 39 -33.22 13.61 47.11
N TYR A 40 -32.23 12.74 46.86
CA TYR A 40 -31.37 12.88 45.69
C TYR A 40 -32.12 12.50 44.41
N VAL A 41 -32.12 13.41 43.44
CA VAL A 41 -32.71 13.19 42.10
C VAL A 41 -31.59 12.86 41.12
N ASN A 42 -30.77 13.84 40.75
CA ASN A 42 -29.59 13.65 39.90
C ASN A 42 -28.47 14.66 40.25
N SER A 43 -27.38 14.66 39.49
CA SER A 43 -26.26 15.60 39.57
C SER A 43 -26.09 16.44 38.30
N GLY A 44 -27.18 16.61 37.56
CA GLY A 44 -27.23 17.24 36.25
C GLY A 44 -27.78 16.29 35.20
N THR A 45 -27.90 16.79 33.98
CA THR A 45 -28.34 16.04 32.81
C THR A 45 -27.35 16.24 31.65
N VAL A 46 -27.28 15.26 30.75
CA VAL A 46 -26.52 15.29 29.50
C VAL A 46 -27.51 15.14 28.37
N THR A 47 -27.49 16.04 27.38
CA THR A 47 -28.35 15.93 26.20
C THR A 47 -27.53 15.56 24.97
N LEU A 48 -27.89 14.49 24.25
CA LEU A 48 -27.33 14.26 22.91
C LEU A 48 -28.01 15.22 21.93
N LEU A 49 -27.26 16.19 21.42
CA LEU A 49 -27.80 17.22 20.53
C LEU A 49 -27.93 16.73 19.08
N SER A 50 -26.98 15.89 18.65
CA SER A 50 -26.95 15.28 17.33
C SER A 50 -26.01 14.09 17.33
N PHE A 51 -26.32 13.08 16.53
CA PHE A 51 -25.38 12.02 16.17
C PHE A 51 -25.54 11.73 14.68
N THR A 52 -24.43 11.39 14.04
CA THR A 52 -24.41 10.92 12.66
C THR A 52 -23.87 9.50 12.68
N VAL A 53 -24.56 8.58 12.02
CA VAL A 53 -24.03 7.24 11.75
C VAL A 53 -23.45 7.27 10.35
N GLU A 54 -22.13 7.18 10.28
CA GLU A 54 -21.41 7.12 9.01
C GLU A 54 -20.92 5.68 8.79
N SER A 55 -21.06 5.20 7.56
CA SER A 55 -20.46 3.93 7.16
C SER A 55 -19.03 4.19 6.73
N GLU A 56 -18.06 3.70 7.50
CA GLU A 56 -16.66 3.69 7.10
C GLU A 56 -16.36 2.36 6.40
N HIS A 57 -15.98 2.43 5.13
CA HIS A 57 -15.59 1.25 4.37
C HIS A 57 -14.13 0.90 4.66
N THR A 58 -13.89 -0.36 5.02
CA THR A 58 -12.55 -0.91 5.22
C THR A 58 -11.90 -1.26 3.89
N PHE A 59 -10.57 -1.43 3.88
CA PHE A 59 -9.84 -1.95 2.72
C PHE A 59 -10.47 -3.24 2.16
N LEU A 60 -10.88 -4.17 3.03
CA LEU A 60 -11.49 -5.43 2.61
C LEU A 60 -12.87 -5.25 1.97
N ASP A 61 -13.61 -4.21 2.33
CA ASP A 61 -14.91 -3.93 1.70
C ASP A 61 -14.71 -3.55 0.24
N TYR A 62 -13.66 -2.79 -0.09
CA TYR A 62 -13.30 -2.49 -1.48
C TYR A 62 -12.87 -3.74 -2.25
N ILE A 63 -12.00 -4.58 -1.67
CA ILE A 63 -11.57 -5.82 -2.33
C ILE A 63 -12.75 -6.76 -2.57
N LYS A 64 -13.64 -6.94 -1.58
CA LYS A 64 -14.88 -7.72 -1.74
C LYS A 64 -15.84 -7.11 -2.76
N GLY A 65 -15.81 -5.79 -2.91
CA GLY A 65 -16.55 -5.04 -3.92
C GLY A 65 -15.99 -5.17 -5.34
N GLY A 66 -14.88 -5.89 -5.53
CA GLY A 66 -14.26 -6.12 -6.83
C GLY A 66 -13.14 -5.14 -7.19
N THR A 67 -12.72 -4.28 -6.26
CA THR A 67 -11.52 -3.45 -6.45
C THR A 67 -10.29 -4.34 -6.57
N GLN A 68 -9.49 -4.10 -7.61
CA GLN A 68 -8.21 -4.78 -7.84
C GLN A 68 -7.05 -3.82 -7.59
N ILE A 69 -5.86 -4.36 -7.32
CA ILE A 69 -4.63 -3.59 -7.18
C ILE A 69 -3.76 -3.84 -8.40
N ASN A 70 -3.68 -2.84 -9.29
CA ASN A 70 -2.78 -2.90 -10.43
C ASN A 70 -1.32 -2.77 -9.96
N PHE A 71 -0.47 -3.70 -10.40
CA PHE A 71 0.94 -3.75 -10.06
C PHE A 71 1.82 -3.52 -11.29
N THR A 72 2.60 -2.45 -11.27
CA THR A 72 3.59 -2.13 -12.30
C THR A 72 5.00 -2.14 -11.70
N VAL A 73 5.95 -2.70 -12.45
CA VAL A 73 7.35 -2.79 -12.07
C VAL A 73 8.19 -1.91 -12.99
N ALA A 74 9.11 -1.13 -12.41
CA ALA A 74 10.16 -0.44 -13.15
C ALA A 74 11.53 -0.78 -12.54
N ILE A 75 12.42 -1.38 -13.32
CA ILE A 75 13.73 -1.85 -12.88
C ILE A 75 14.83 -0.90 -13.37
N ASP A 76 15.72 -0.53 -12.46
CA ASP A 76 16.91 0.25 -12.77
C ASP A 76 17.94 -0.63 -13.49
N PHE A 77 18.34 -0.26 -14.71
CA PHE A 77 19.40 -0.90 -15.50
C PHE A 77 20.61 0.03 -15.68
N THR A 78 20.90 0.89 -14.70
CA THR A 78 22.04 1.80 -14.77
C THR A 78 23.37 1.11 -14.48
N ALA A 79 24.45 1.64 -15.05
CA ALA A 79 25.81 1.11 -14.96
C ALA A 79 26.37 1.12 -13.53
N SER A 80 25.82 1.95 -12.62
CA SER A 80 26.17 1.92 -11.19
C SER A 80 25.89 0.58 -10.51
N ASN A 81 25.03 -0.26 -11.10
CA ASN A 81 24.76 -1.62 -10.61
C ASN A 81 25.88 -2.62 -10.93
N GLY A 82 26.90 -2.24 -11.70
CA GLY A 82 28.00 -3.12 -12.12
C GLY A 82 27.60 -4.12 -13.20
N ASN A 83 28.59 -4.79 -13.79
CA ASN A 83 28.36 -5.73 -14.88
C ASN A 83 27.63 -6.99 -14.39
N PRO A 84 26.47 -7.40 -14.96
CA PRO A 84 25.69 -8.56 -14.49
C PRO A 84 26.44 -9.91 -14.51
N SER A 85 27.56 -10.01 -15.21
CA SER A 85 28.44 -11.19 -15.21
C SER A 85 29.41 -11.23 -14.03
N GLN A 86 29.52 -10.15 -13.25
CA GLN A 86 30.41 -10.06 -12.09
C GLN A 86 29.63 -10.27 -10.79
N SER A 87 30.20 -11.04 -9.86
CA SER A 87 29.58 -11.36 -8.57
C SER A 87 29.35 -10.15 -7.66
N THR A 88 30.02 -9.03 -7.92
CA THR A 88 29.85 -7.77 -7.21
C THR A 88 28.67 -6.94 -7.72
N SER A 89 28.06 -7.31 -8.85
CA SER A 89 26.93 -6.58 -9.42
C SER A 89 25.64 -6.85 -8.64
N LEU A 90 24.82 -5.81 -8.48
CA LEU A 90 23.47 -5.93 -7.95
C LEU A 90 22.53 -6.70 -8.90
N HIS A 91 22.90 -6.82 -10.18
CA HIS A 91 22.23 -7.63 -11.19
C HIS A 91 22.89 -8.99 -11.41
N TYR A 92 23.82 -9.42 -10.55
CA TYR A 92 24.57 -10.66 -10.79
C TYR A 92 23.64 -11.84 -11.10
N MET A 93 23.86 -12.49 -12.25
CA MET A 93 23.06 -13.64 -12.69
C MET A 93 23.63 -14.95 -12.16
N ASN A 94 23.48 -15.18 -10.85
CA ASN A 94 23.86 -16.43 -10.22
C ASN A 94 22.85 -17.54 -10.56
N PRO A 95 23.29 -18.73 -11.04
CA PRO A 95 22.37 -19.84 -11.34
C PRO A 95 21.71 -20.47 -10.10
N TYR A 96 22.20 -20.20 -8.89
CA TYR A 96 21.73 -20.83 -7.65
C TYR A 96 21.02 -19.88 -6.69
N GLN A 97 21.18 -18.56 -6.86
CA GLN A 97 20.65 -17.56 -5.92
C GLN A 97 20.12 -16.34 -6.67
N MET A 98 19.01 -15.79 -6.18
CA MET A 98 18.45 -14.56 -6.69
C MET A 98 19.31 -13.36 -6.26
N ASN A 99 19.46 -12.39 -7.15
CA ASN A 99 20.02 -11.08 -6.80
C ASN A 99 18.98 -10.20 -6.10
N ALA A 100 19.42 -9.04 -5.61
CA ALA A 100 18.58 -8.14 -4.82
C ALA A 100 17.29 -7.73 -5.54
N TYR A 101 17.36 -7.46 -6.85
CA TYR A 101 16.20 -7.12 -7.67
C TYR A 101 15.21 -8.28 -7.78
N ALA A 102 15.70 -9.49 -8.11
CA ALA A 102 14.85 -10.66 -8.22
C ALA A 102 14.18 -11.04 -6.87
N MET A 103 14.91 -10.92 -5.76
CA MET A 103 14.35 -11.12 -4.42
C MET A 103 13.26 -10.11 -4.10
N ALA A 104 13.48 -8.82 -4.39
CA ALA A 104 12.49 -7.77 -4.13
C ALA A 104 11.23 -7.96 -4.98
N LEU A 105 11.38 -8.29 -6.27
CA LEU A 105 10.27 -8.61 -7.17
C LEU A 105 9.43 -9.75 -6.63
N LYS A 106 10.08 -10.84 -6.19
CA LYS A 106 9.39 -12.00 -5.66
C LYS A 106 8.67 -11.67 -4.35
N ALA A 107 9.36 -11.05 -3.40
CA ALA A 107 8.82 -10.75 -2.08
C ALA A 107 7.58 -9.83 -2.12
N VAL A 108 7.58 -8.82 -2.99
CA VAL A 108 6.42 -7.92 -3.15
C VAL A 108 5.37 -8.54 -4.05
N GLY A 109 5.80 -9.06 -5.20
CA GLY A 109 4.93 -9.57 -6.24
C GLY A 109 4.12 -10.78 -5.80
N GLU A 110 4.70 -11.68 -4.99
CA GLU A 110 4.00 -12.87 -4.51
C GLU A 110 2.75 -12.54 -3.68
N ILE A 111 2.78 -11.40 -2.98
CA ILE A 111 1.65 -10.92 -2.17
C ILE A 111 0.68 -10.13 -3.05
N ILE A 112 1.20 -9.17 -3.83
CA ILE A 112 0.35 -8.23 -4.57
C ILE A 112 -0.42 -8.92 -5.71
N GLN A 113 0.14 -9.95 -6.34
CA GLN A 113 -0.49 -10.59 -7.50
C GLN A 113 -1.84 -11.25 -7.20
N ASP A 114 -2.16 -11.56 -5.93
CA ASP A 114 -3.45 -12.14 -5.56
C ASP A 114 -4.57 -11.10 -5.45
N TYR A 115 -4.24 -9.81 -5.55
CA TYR A 115 -5.18 -8.70 -5.61
C TYR A 115 -5.48 -8.25 -7.05
N ASP A 116 -4.95 -8.95 -8.04
CA ASP A 116 -5.21 -8.73 -9.47
C ASP A 116 -5.73 -10.04 -10.10
N SER A 117 -6.82 -9.94 -10.85
CA SER A 117 -7.53 -11.11 -11.37
C SER A 117 -6.90 -11.72 -12.61
N ASP A 118 -6.27 -10.92 -13.47
CA ASP A 118 -5.63 -11.38 -14.70
C ASP A 118 -4.13 -11.65 -14.52
N LYS A 119 -3.52 -11.07 -13.48
CA LYS A 119 -2.11 -11.19 -13.12
C LYS A 119 -1.18 -10.74 -14.26
N MET A 120 -1.66 -9.83 -15.11
CA MET A 120 -0.89 -9.25 -16.19
C MET A 120 -0.29 -7.93 -15.68
N PHE A 121 1.03 -7.91 -15.55
CA PHE A 121 1.73 -6.79 -14.92
C PHE A 121 2.65 -6.08 -15.92
N PRO A 122 2.53 -4.76 -16.11
CA PRO A 122 3.49 -3.99 -16.87
C PRO A 122 4.88 -4.08 -16.23
N ALA A 123 5.88 -4.45 -17.03
CA ALA A 123 7.25 -4.58 -16.60
C ALA A 123 8.16 -3.69 -17.45
N LEU A 124 8.72 -2.66 -16.83
CA LEU A 124 9.53 -1.64 -17.45
C LEU A 124 10.98 -1.68 -16.93
N GLY A 125 11.90 -1.23 -17.76
CA GLY A 125 13.28 -0.93 -17.39
C GLY A 125 13.64 0.52 -17.72
N PHE A 126 14.67 1.06 -17.08
CA PHE A 126 15.19 2.39 -17.38
C PHE A 126 16.70 2.49 -17.17
N GLY A 127 17.35 3.44 -17.85
CA GLY A 127 18.77 3.74 -17.64
C GLY A 127 19.73 2.83 -18.42
N ALA A 128 19.27 2.24 -19.53
CA ALA A 128 20.07 1.33 -20.35
C ALA A 128 20.18 1.84 -21.79
N LYS A 129 21.16 1.32 -22.54
CA LYS A 129 21.22 1.42 -23.99
C LYS A 129 20.57 0.18 -24.61
N LEU A 130 19.62 0.41 -25.52
CA LEU A 130 18.88 -0.66 -26.18
C LEU A 130 19.53 -1.05 -27.52
N PRO A 131 19.52 -2.33 -27.91
CA PRO A 131 19.89 -2.74 -29.25
C PRO A 131 18.82 -2.30 -30.29
N PRO A 132 19.17 -2.24 -31.59
CA PRO A 132 20.51 -2.47 -32.16
C PRO A 132 21.39 -1.20 -32.17
N ASP A 133 20.80 -0.03 -31.97
CA ASP A 133 21.44 1.28 -32.19
C ASP A 133 22.14 1.85 -30.95
N GLY A 134 22.00 1.21 -29.79
CA GLY A 134 22.61 1.65 -28.55
C GLY A 134 22.00 2.96 -28.03
N ARG A 135 20.77 3.29 -28.42
CA ARG A 135 20.06 4.47 -27.89
C ARG A 135 19.82 4.32 -26.41
N VAL A 136 20.15 5.37 -25.66
CA VAL A 136 19.83 5.46 -24.23
C VAL A 136 18.31 5.55 -24.08
N SER A 137 17.76 4.64 -23.30
CA SER A 137 16.35 4.66 -22.91
C SER A 137 16.21 4.76 -21.40
N HIS A 138 15.30 5.63 -20.99
CA HIS A 138 14.85 5.79 -19.61
C HIS A 138 13.45 5.18 -19.40
N GLU A 139 12.96 4.41 -20.37
CA GLU A 139 11.74 3.61 -20.28
C GLU A 139 11.72 2.60 -21.44
N PHE A 140 11.66 1.32 -21.11
CA PHE A 140 11.50 0.27 -22.12
C PHE A 140 10.77 -0.94 -21.55
N ALA A 141 9.99 -1.62 -22.39
CA ALA A 141 9.31 -2.84 -22.00
C ALA A 141 10.31 -4.00 -21.82
N LEU A 142 10.34 -4.63 -20.64
CA LEU A 142 11.27 -5.73 -20.35
C LEU A 142 11.02 -6.97 -21.22
N ASN A 143 9.77 -7.16 -21.66
CA ASN A 143 9.41 -8.27 -22.54
C ASN A 143 9.83 -8.01 -24.01
N GLY A 144 10.34 -6.81 -24.32
CA GLY A 144 10.74 -6.41 -25.67
C GLY A 144 9.60 -5.96 -26.57
N ASN A 145 8.37 -5.84 -26.07
CA ASN A 145 7.20 -5.36 -26.80
C ASN A 145 6.74 -3.98 -26.26
N PRO A 146 7.15 -2.87 -26.89
CA PRO A 146 6.76 -1.52 -26.45
C PRO A 146 5.26 -1.26 -26.48
N ASP A 147 4.52 -1.93 -27.37
CA ASP A 147 3.07 -1.75 -27.50
C ASP A 147 2.29 -2.51 -26.42
N ASN A 148 2.93 -3.50 -25.78
CA ASN A 148 2.33 -4.28 -24.70
C ASN A 148 3.41 -4.72 -23.69
N PRO A 149 3.69 -3.91 -22.66
CA PRO A 149 4.73 -4.21 -21.65
C PRO A 149 4.31 -5.26 -20.61
N TYR A 150 3.12 -5.86 -20.76
CA TYR A 150 2.56 -6.76 -19.75
C TYR A 150 3.23 -8.14 -19.77
N CYS A 151 3.52 -8.65 -18.57
CA CYS A 151 4.07 -9.97 -18.32
C CYS A 151 3.06 -10.79 -17.50
N ASN A 152 3.01 -12.10 -17.76
CA ASN A 152 2.11 -13.01 -17.04
C ASN A 152 2.72 -13.41 -15.69
N GLY A 153 2.18 -12.83 -14.62
CA GLY A 153 2.60 -13.08 -13.24
C GLY A 153 4.04 -12.66 -12.95
N ILE A 154 4.46 -12.91 -11.71
CA ILE A 154 5.81 -12.54 -11.24
C ILE A 154 6.90 -13.34 -11.96
N GLU A 155 6.64 -14.61 -12.28
CA GLU A 155 7.57 -15.43 -13.05
C GLU A 155 7.79 -14.88 -14.47
N GLY A 156 6.74 -14.36 -15.11
CA GLY A 156 6.88 -13.67 -16.40
C GLY A 156 7.74 -12.42 -16.32
N ILE A 157 7.60 -11.63 -15.25
CA ILE A 157 8.47 -10.46 -15.00
C ILE A 157 9.93 -10.89 -14.80
N LEU A 158 10.18 -11.93 -13.99
CA LEU A 158 11.52 -12.45 -13.73
C LEU A 158 12.19 -12.95 -15.02
N GLU A 159 11.46 -13.67 -15.87
CA GLU A 159 11.95 -14.11 -17.17
C GLU A 159 12.31 -12.92 -18.06
N ALA A 160 11.42 -11.93 -18.16
CA ALA A 160 11.64 -10.71 -18.95
C ALA A 160 12.84 -9.89 -18.44
N TYR A 161 12.99 -9.79 -17.12
CA TYR A 161 14.14 -9.15 -16.47
C TYR A 161 15.46 -9.84 -16.84
N HIS A 162 15.53 -11.17 -16.70
CA HIS A 162 16.73 -11.93 -17.04
C HIS A 162 17.06 -11.89 -18.55
N ARG A 163 16.05 -11.86 -19.41
CA ARG A 163 16.22 -11.70 -20.86
C ARG A 163 16.73 -10.29 -21.20
N SER A 164 16.16 -9.26 -20.58
CA SER A 164 16.58 -7.87 -20.74
C SER A 164 18.04 -7.67 -20.32
N LEU A 165 18.45 -8.23 -19.17
CA LEU A 165 19.84 -8.13 -18.69
C LEU A 165 20.90 -8.68 -19.67
N LYS A 166 20.52 -9.63 -20.52
CA LYS A 166 21.42 -10.23 -21.53
C LYS A 166 21.48 -9.43 -22.83
N THR A 167 20.53 -8.53 -23.06
CA THR A 167 20.33 -7.86 -24.35
C THR A 167 20.62 -6.37 -24.30
N VAL A 168 20.34 -5.71 -23.18
CA VAL A 168 20.60 -4.28 -23.00
C VAL A 168 22.01 -4.04 -22.46
N GLN A 169 22.55 -2.86 -22.72
CA GLN A 169 23.79 -2.41 -22.09
C GLN A 169 23.45 -1.45 -20.94
N LEU A 170 23.86 -1.80 -19.71
CA LEU A 170 23.67 -0.92 -18.56
C LEU A 170 24.32 0.44 -18.79
N TYR A 171 23.62 1.54 -18.52
CA TYR A 171 24.11 2.89 -18.83
C TYR A 171 23.62 3.94 -17.82
N GLY A 172 23.39 5.18 -18.22
CA GLY A 172 22.91 6.22 -17.33
C GLY A 172 22.52 7.49 -18.08
N PRO A 173 22.06 8.53 -17.38
CA PRO A 173 21.93 8.61 -15.91
C PRO A 173 20.72 7.84 -15.34
N THR A 174 20.58 7.84 -14.01
CA THR A 174 19.38 7.39 -13.31
C THR A 174 18.28 8.45 -13.45
N ASN A 175 17.18 8.13 -14.12
CA ASN A 175 16.06 9.04 -14.32
C ASN A 175 14.73 8.29 -14.20
N PHE A 176 13.97 8.56 -13.15
CA PHE A 176 12.68 7.90 -12.88
C PHE A 176 11.49 8.61 -13.54
N ALA A 177 11.65 9.85 -13.99
CA ALA A 177 10.52 10.65 -14.46
C ALA A 177 9.75 9.98 -15.62
N PRO A 178 10.39 9.35 -16.62
CA PRO A 178 9.66 8.69 -17.71
C PRO A 178 8.75 7.57 -17.22
N VAL A 179 9.28 6.62 -16.44
CA VAL A 179 8.50 5.50 -15.90
C VAL A 179 7.36 5.95 -14.97
N ILE A 180 7.57 7.00 -14.16
CA ILE A 180 6.50 7.57 -13.31
C ILE A 180 5.41 8.20 -14.19
N ASN A 181 5.78 8.99 -15.19
CA ASN A 181 4.85 9.64 -16.10
C ASN A 181 4.09 8.64 -16.98
N HIS A 182 4.67 7.47 -17.27
CA HIS A 182 3.99 6.38 -17.97
C HIS A 182 2.84 5.82 -17.13
N VAL A 183 3.11 5.54 -15.85
CA VAL A 183 2.13 4.91 -14.94
C VAL A 183 1.08 5.90 -14.45
N ALA A 184 1.38 7.20 -14.40
CA ALA A 184 0.44 8.22 -13.95
C ALA A 184 -0.63 8.62 -14.99
N ARG A 185 -0.60 8.05 -16.20
CA ARG A 185 -1.52 8.38 -17.29
C ARG A 185 -2.81 7.57 -17.27
#